data_AF-A0A7L3V9F4-F1
#
_entry.id   AF-A0A7L3V9F4-F1
#
_cell.length_a   1.000
_cell.length_b   1.000
_cell.length_c   1.000
_cell.angle_alpha   90.00
_cell.angle_beta   90.00
_cell.angle_gamma   90.00
#
_symmetry.space_group_name_H-M   'P 1'
#
loop_
_entity.id
_entity.type
_entity.pdbx_description
1 polymer ?
#
loop_
_entity_poly.entity_id
_entity_poly.type
_entity_poly.pdbx_seq_one_letter_code
_entity_poly.pdbx_strand_id
1 'polypeptide(L)'
;MSDEAAAHYRGALEQLSLGRRFLRRLFGACGSPRVAWQIDPFGHARELAATFAQMGYDGLFLGRVDHQDKRARQQRRELELIWRGSDSLEPPRADIFTGDPP
;
A
#
# COMPACT_ATOMS: atom_id res chain seq x y z
N MET A 1 1.00 -9.99 0.84
CA MET A 1 2.13 -9.29 1.48
C MET A 1 3.38 -9.75 0.77
N SER A 2 4.00 -8.87 0.01
CA SER A 2 5.29 -9.10 -0.65
C SER A 2 6.32 -8.19 0.00
N ASP A 3 7.59 -8.54 -0.09
CA ASP A 3 8.66 -7.58 0.20
C ASP A 3 8.58 -6.36 -0.73
N GLU A 4 9.11 -5.23 -0.29
CA GLU A 4 9.06 -3.95 -1.01
C GLU A 4 10.46 -3.45 -1.41
N ALA A 5 11.53 -4.05 -0.90
CA ALA A 5 12.91 -3.61 -1.16
C ALA A 5 13.60 -4.41 -2.28
N ALA A 6 13.52 -5.74 -2.24
CA ALA A 6 14.20 -6.66 -3.14
C ALA A 6 13.26 -7.27 -4.20
N ALA A 7 11.95 -7.11 -4.06
CA ALA A 7 10.98 -7.61 -5.02
C ALA A 7 10.97 -6.77 -6.31
N HIS A 8 11.11 -7.42 -7.46
CA HIS A 8 10.87 -6.76 -8.74
C HIS A 8 9.38 -6.49 -8.94
N TYR A 9 9.01 -5.30 -9.41
CA TYR A 9 7.62 -4.83 -9.54
C TYR A 9 6.71 -5.85 -10.25
N ARG A 10 7.22 -6.50 -11.31
CA ARG A 10 6.49 -7.54 -12.05
C ARG A 10 6.06 -8.70 -11.14
N GLY A 11 6.95 -9.19 -10.29
CA GLY A 11 6.65 -10.30 -9.38
C GLY A 11 5.60 -9.91 -8.35
N ALA A 12 5.68 -8.69 -7.81
CA ALA A 12 4.67 -8.16 -6.89
C ALA A 12 3.29 -8.04 -7.57
N LEU A 13 3.24 -7.51 -8.80
CA LEU A 13 2.00 -7.40 -9.57
C LEU A 13 1.36 -8.75 -9.90
N GLU A 14 2.17 -9.73 -10.32
CA GLU A 14 1.70 -11.08 -10.62
C GLU A 14 1.13 -11.76 -9.36
N GLN A 15 1.82 -11.61 -8.22
CA GLN A 15 1.39 -12.13 -6.92
C GLN A 15 0.06 -11.51 -6.45
N LEU A 16 -0.08 -10.18 -6.54
CA LEU A 16 -1.33 -9.47 -6.21
C LEU A 16 -2.48 -9.87 -7.14
N SER A 17 -2.22 -9.95 -8.45
CA SER A 17 -3.20 -10.32 -9.46
C SER A 17 -3.72 -11.75 -9.26
N LEU A 18 -2.83 -12.69 -8.91
CA LEU A 18 -3.20 -14.07 -8.61
C LEU A 18 -4.17 -14.15 -7.44
N GLY A 19 -3.86 -13.50 -6.31
CA GLY A 19 -4.71 -13.48 -5.12
C GLY A 19 -6.06 -12.82 -5.37
N ARG A 20 -6.07 -11.64 -6.01
CA ARG A 20 -7.33 -10.93 -6.33
C ARG A 20 -8.22 -11.72 -7.28
N ARG A 21 -7.64 -12.37 -8.29
CA ARG A 21 -8.39 -13.23 -9.22
C ARG A 21 -9.02 -14.41 -8.49
N PHE A 22 -8.28 -15.04 -7.57
CA PHE A 22 -8.79 -16.12 -6.74
C PHE A 22 -9.98 -15.66 -5.87
N LEU A 23 -9.82 -14.55 -5.14
CA LEU A 23 -10.89 -13.99 -4.30
C LEU A 23 -12.13 -13.62 -5.11
N ARG A 24 -11.95 -12.95 -6.25
CA ARG A 24 -13.08 -12.57 -7.13
C ARG A 24 -13.81 -13.78 -7.69
N ARG A 25 -13.10 -14.88 -7.99
CA ARG A 25 -13.72 -16.12 -8.49
C ARG A 25 -14.58 -16.80 -7.43
N LEU A 26 -14.15 -16.80 -6.17
CA LEU A 26 -14.85 -17.50 -5.10
C LEU A 26 -15.95 -16.67 -4.43
N PHE A 27 -15.72 -15.37 -4.26
CA PHE A 27 -16.57 -14.48 -3.46
C PHE A 27 -17.21 -13.36 -4.28
N GLY A 28 -17.01 -13.36 -5.60
CA GLY A 28 -17.56 -12.34 -6.51
C GLY A 28 -17.01 -10.95 -6.24
N ALA A 29 -17.83 -9.93 -6.49
CA ALA A 29 -17.46 -8.53 -6.28
C ALA A 29 -17.18 -8.21 -4.80
N CYS A 30 -17.91 -8.83 -3.86
CA CYS A 30 -17.78 -8.59 -2.43
C CYS A 30 -16.43 -9.04 -1.85
N GLY A 31 -15.75 -10.00 -2.49
CA GLY A 31 -14.43 -10.46 -2.06
C GLY A 31 -13.25 -9.60 -2.50
N SER A 32 -13.50 -8.51 -3.22
CA SER A 32 -12.42 -7.63 -3.70
C SER A 32 -11.94 -6.73 -2.54
N PRO A 33 -10.66 -6.83 -2.13
CA PRO A 33 -10.15 -6.03 -1.02
C PRO A 33 -10.19 -4.53 -1.31
N ARG A 34 -10.57 -3.75 -0.29
CA ARG A 34 -10.61 -2.27 -0.34
C ARG A 34 -9.33 -1.63 0.20
N VAL A 35 -8.66 -2.30 1.13
CA VAL A 35 -7.44 -1.81 1.78
C VAL A 35 -6.28 -2.79 1.63
N ALA A 36 -5.08 -2.25 1.49
CA ALA A 36 -3.84 -2.99 1.47
C ALA A 36 -3.23 -3.03 2.88
N TRP A 37 -2.56 -4.13 3.21
CA TRP A 37 -2.05 -4.41 4.55
C TRP A 37 -0.60 -4.90 4.47
N GLN A 38 0.35 -4.02 4.78
CA GLN A 38 1.79 -4.23 4.71
C GLN A 38 2.44 -3.96 6.07
N ILE A 39 2.09 -4.76 7.08
CA ILE A 39 2.53 -4.53 8.46
C ILE A 39 3.97 -5.00 8.77
N ASP A 40 4.53 -5.91 7.97
CA ASP A 40 5.79 -6.59 8.28
C ASP A 40 6.93 -6.49 7.22
N PRO A 41 6.77 -5.86 6.03
CA PRO A 41 7.92 -5.49 5.20
C PRO A 41 8.87 -4.50 5.90
N PHE A 42 10.18 -4.60 5.67
CA PHE A 42 11.18 -3.73 6.28
C PHE A 42 11.38 -2.43 5.48
N GLY A 43 10.47 -1.47 5.70
CA GLY A 43 10.37 -0.25 4.89
C GLY A 43 9.41 -0.44 3.72
N HIS A 44 9.03 0.68 3.09
CA HIS A 44 7.93 0.71 2.13
C HIS A 44 8.31 1.47 0.85
N ALA A 45 7.92 0.91 -0.30
CA ALA A 45 8.27 1.41 -1.61
C ALA A 45 7.15 2.27 -2.19
N ARG A 46 7.51 3.47 -2.64
CA ARG A 46 6.61 4.41 -3.30
C ARG A 46 5.89 3.80 -4.51
N GLU A 47 6.58 2.95 -5.26
CA GLU A 47 6.04 2.26 -6.44
C GLU A 47 4.88 1.31 -6.08
N LEU A 48 4.99 0.60 -4.94
CA LEU A 48 3.94 -0.33 -4.53
C LEU A 48 2.70 0.42 -4.01
N ALA A 49 2.89 1.57 -3.37
CA ALA A 49 1.79 2.48 -3.01
C ALA A 49 1.05 3.00 -4.25
N ALA A 50 1.78 3.46 -5.27
CA ALA A 50 1.19 3.87 -6.55
C ALA A 50 0.45 2.72 -7.24
N THR A 51 0.99 1.51 -7.15
CA THR A 51 0.34 0.30 -7.68
C THR A 51 -0.98 0.02 -6.96
N PHE A 52 -1.02 0.07 -5.63
CA PHE A 52 -2.26 -0.11 -4.88
C PHE A 52 -3.32 0.92 -5.26
N ALA A 53 -2.95 2.20 -5.37
CA ALA A 53 -3.86 3.24 -5.83
C ALA A 53 -4.46 2.91 -7.21
N GLN A 54 -3.61 2.56 -8.18
CA GLN A 54 -4.03 2.19 -9.54
C GLN A 54 -4.90 0.91 -9.58
N MET A 55 -4.71 0.00 -8.62
CA MET A 55 -5.53 -1.21 -8.48
C MET A 55 -6.88 -0.96 -7.80
N GLY A 56 -7.18 0.29 -7.44
CA GLY A 56 -8.44 0.72 -6.83
C GLY A 56 -8.54 0.41 -5.34
N TYR A 57 -7.40 0.37 -4.63
CA TYR A 57 -7.40 0.36 -3.17
C TYR A 57 -7.66 1.77 -2.64
N ASP A 58 -8.48 1.86 -1.60
CA ASP A 58 -8.84 3.12 -0.94
C ASP A 58 -7.81 3.50 0.14
N GLY A 59 -7.09 2.51 0.70
CA GLY A 59 -6.09 2.75 1.73
C GLY A 59 -5.02 1.68 1.85
N LEU A 60 -3.91 2.03 2.48
CA LEU A 60 -2.73 1.21 2.74
C LEU A 60 -2.31 1.37 4.19
N PHE A 61 -2.20 0.27 4.93
CA PHE A 61 -1.72 0.29 6.31
C PHE A 61 -0.36 -0.35 6.42
N LEU A 62 0.53 0.35 7.11
CA LEU A 62 1.94 0.00 7.29
C LEU A 62 2.18 -0.43 8.74
N GLY A 63 3.33 -1.03 9.02
CA GLY A 63 3.70 -1.38 10.40
C GLY A 63 5.16 -1.15 10.76
N ARG A 64 6.07 -1.07 9.77
CA ARG A 64 7.50 -0.84 10.01
C ARG A 64 7.96 0.43 9.29
N VAL A 65 7.91 1.53 10.04
CA VAL A 65 8.50 2.82 9.67
C VAL A 65 9.71 3.07 10.57
N ASP A 66 10.68 3.88 10.12
CA ASP A 66 11.80 4.25 10.98
C ASP A 66 11.31 4.83 12.32
N HIS A 67 11.93 4.40 13.41
CA HIS A 67 11.56 4.74 14.76
C HIS A 67 11.68 6.25 15.10
N GLN A 68 12.55 7.00 14.41
CA GLN A 68 12.62 8.46 14.57
C GLN A 68 11.46 9.13 13.84
N ASP A 69 11.16 8.67 12.62
CA ASP A 69 10.01 9.16 11.84
C ASP A 69 8.68 8.86 12.55
N LYS A 70 8.49 7.62 13.05
CA LYS A 70 7.28 7.23 13.81
C LYS A 70 7.07 8.12 15.04
N ARG A 71 8.11 8.34 15.84
CA ARG A 71 8.04 9.25 17.02
C ARG A 71 7.72 10.69 16.61
N ALA A 72 8.34 11.20 15.56
CA ALA A 72 8.09 12.56 15.09
C ALA A 72 6.67 12.72 14.55
N ARG A 73 6.13 11.72 13.85
CA ARG A 73 4.75 11.71 13.35
C ARG A 73 3.72 11.58 14.46
N GLN A 74 3.99 10.75 15.47
CA GLN A 74 3.14 10.66 16.66
C GLN A 74 2.98 12.01 17.36
N GLN A 75 4.08 12.75 17.53
CA GLN A 75 4.05 14.08 18.16
C GLN A 75 3.28 15.11 17.32
N ARG A 76 3.40 15.03 15.98
CA ARG A 76 2.75 15.96 15.04
C ARG A 76 1.33 15.56 14.63
N ARG A 77 0.86 14.38 15.03
CA ARG A 77 -0.41 13.77 14.56
C ARG A 77 -0.42 13.53 13.04
N GLU A 78 0.69 13.04 12.52
CA GLU A 78 0.95 12.79 11.08
C GLU A 78 1.18 11.29 10.78
N LEU A 79 0.61 10.39 11.59
CA LEU A 79 0.62 8.94 11.33
C LEU A 79 -0.29 8.53 10.16
N GLU A 80 -1.20 9.42 9.79
CA GLU A 80 -2.14 9.25 8.68
C GLU A 80 -1.90 10.37 7.66
N LEU A 81 -1.81 10.01 6.38
CA LEU A 81 -1.54 10.96 5.30
C LEU A 81 -2.05 10.44 3.95
N ILE A 82 -2.16 11.34 2.97
CA ILE A 82 -2.31 10.95 1.55
C ILE A 82 -0.93 10.79 0.95
N TRP A 83 -0.56 9.57 0.60
CA TRP A 83 0.74 9.27 0.01
C TRP A 83 0.64 9.35 -1.50
N ARG A 84 1.32 10.34 -2.09
CA ARG A 84 1.51 10.45 -3.54
C ARG A 84 2.63 9.51 -4.00
N GLY A 85 2.24 8.43 -4.66
CA GLY A 85 3.14 7.38 -5.11
C GLY A 85 3.87 7.65 -6.44
N SER A 86 3.51 8.70 -7.18
CA SER A 86 4.10 8.98 -8.49
C SER A 86 4.20 10.47 -8.74
N ASP A 87 5.31 10.89 -9.34
CA ASP A 87 5.49 12.27 -9.83
C ASP A 87 5.01 12.41 -11.30
N SER A 88 4.85 11.29 -12.01
CA SER A 88 4.51 11.27 -13.44
C SER A 88 3.02 11.09 -13.70
N LEU A 89 2.30 10.40 -12.80
CA LEU A 89 0.88 10.18 -12.93
C LEU A 89 0.10 11.35 -12.33
N GLU A 90 -0.85 11.88 -13.10
CA GLU A 90 -1.70 12.97 -12.61
C GLU A 90 -2.54 12.53 -11.40
N PRO A 91 -2.61 13.35 -10.34
CA PRO A 91 -3.50 13.11 -9.22
C PRO A 91 -4.97 12.98 -9.67
N PRO A 92 -5.77 12.10 -9.04
CA PRO A 92 -5.45 11.26 -7.88
C PRO A 92 -4.98 9.84 -8.25
N ARG A 93 -4.54 9.58 -9.50
CA ARG A 93 -4.32 8.19 -10.00
C ARG A 93 -3.31 7.35 -9.22
N ALA A 94 -2.41 8.01 -8.48
CA ALA A 94 -1.38 7.37 -7.67
C ALA A 94 -1.39 7.85 -6.20
N ASP A 95 -2.48 8.51 -5.77
CA ASP A 95 -2.63 9.01 -4.41
C ASP A 95 -3.41 7.97 -3.59
N ILE A 96 -2.88 7.55 -2.43
CA ILE A 96 -3.51 6.54 -1.56
C ILE A 96 -3.49 6.99 -0.09
N PHE A 97 -4.61 6.81 0.62
CA PHE A 97 -4.62 7.01 2.08
C PHE A 97 -3.68 6.01 2.74
N THR A 98 -2.76 6.50 3.56
CA THR A 98 -1.77 5.67 4.24
C THR A 98 -1.81 5.92 5.73
N GLY A 99 -1.86 4.84 6.51
CA GLY A 99 -1.84 4.90 7.97
C GLY A 99 -0.78 3.97 8.57
N ASP A 100 -0.09 4.44 9.61
CA ASP A 100 0.74 3.62 10.49
C ASP A 100 0.05 3.55 11.87
N PRO A 101 -0.55 2.40 12.24
CA PRO A 101 -1.18 2.24 13.56
C PRO A 101 -0.17 2.50 14.70
N PRO A 102 -0.63 3.11 15.81
CA PRO A 102 0.24 3.53 16.92
C PRO A 102 1.00 2.36 17.57
#